data_AF-A0AAJ0CJM8-F1
#
_entry.id   AF-A0AAJ0CJM8-F1
#
_cell.length_a   1.000
_cell.length_b   1.000
_cell.length_c   1.000
_cell.angle_alpha   90.00
_cell.angle_beta   90.00
_cell.angle_gamma   90.00
#
_symmetry.space_group_name_H-M   'P 1'
#
loop_
_entity.id
_entity.type
_entity.pdbx_description
1 polymer ?
#
loop_
_entity_poly.entity_id
_entity_poly.type
_entity_poly.pdbx_seq_one_letter_code
_entity_poly.pdbx_strand_id
1 'polypeptide(L)'
;MSSIMAVQAPAKSKPSSSSVATKPESNNDIPSLSFSVLTKDTERQDAMRLVTDSIAQQRQIASFSVIIHPACLAGLVAGCASIYRLNAKRDFGTALTMICGLILAYLAAVRLLTANYIRLAESLKWKEWIANPGGSDDYILAARFGDEIIATLVLRIVAPAGSNKKTRLSSVQGGSGIIRAWTTKRKYRNKGIGGDMLRLAILTTRSKCSDSAQVAFDPDHANSARPLHEMFNRPFIKRDTKATKALKHALSACDRGDSSFQE
;
A
#
# COMPACT_ATOMS: atom_id res chain seq x y z
N MET A 1 -7.87 -39.07 -79.80
CA MET A 1 -7.99 -37.61 -79.56
C MET A 1 -6.74 -37.22 -78.80
N SER A 2 -5.63 -36.88 -79.47
CA SER A 2 -5.21 -35.51 -79.87
C SER A 2 -5.37 -34.48 -78.75
N SER A 3 -4.47 -33.56 -78.45
CA SER A 3 -3.06 -33.26 -78.75
C SER A 3 -2.78 -31.88 -78.10
N ILE A 4 -1.52 -31.42 -78.09
CA ILE A 4 -1.10 -29.99 -78.16
C ILE A 4 -0.99 -29.15 -76.86
N MET A 5 0.27 -28.86 -76.52
CA MET A 5 0.99 -27.57 -76.33
C MET A 5 0.45 -26.36 -75.52
N ALA A 6 1.47 -25.58 -75.07
CA ALA A 6 1.57 -24.12 -74.91
C ALA A 6 1.14 -23.53 -73.54
N VAL A 7 2.06 -23.02 -72.73
CA VAL A 7 2.67 -21.66 -72.76
C VAL A 7 1.63 -20.54 -72.55
N GLN A 8 1.65 -19.89 -71.38
CA GLN A 8 1.36 -18.45 -71.26
C GLN A 8 1.89 -17.89 -69.91
N ALA A 9 2.80 -16.92 -69.99
CA ALA A 9 2.96 -15.82 -69.04
C ALA A 9 2.61 -14.52 -69.81
N PRO A 10 2.58 -13.30 -69.23
CA PRO A 10 2.27 -12.81 -67.89
C PRO A 10 1.03 -11.85 -67.92
N ALA A 11 0.45 -11.47 -66.78
CA ALA A 11 -0.39 -10.26 -66.71
C ALA A 11 -0.38 -9.64 -65.31
N LYS A 12 0.14 -8.42 -65.27
CA LYS A 12 0.20 -7.51 -64.13
C LYS A 12 -1.14 -6.79 -64.04
N SER A 13 -1.91 -6.99 -62.97
CA SER A 13 -3.07 -6.14 -62.65
C SER A 13 -3.25 -6.03 -61.13
N LYS A 14 -2.80 -4.89 -60.59
CA LYS A 14 -3.47 -4.19 -59.46
C LYS A 14 -4.67 -3.45 -60.07
N PRO A 15 -5.80 -3.22 -59.35
CA PRO A 15 -5.77 -2.59 -58.04
C PRO A 15 -6.79 -3.08 -56.98
N SER A 16 -6.46 -2.70 -55.74
CA SER A 16 -7.37 -2.34 -54.63
C SER A 16 -8.39 -3.36 -54.11
N SER A 17 -8.03 -4.04 -53.02
CA SER A 17 -8.94 -4.27 -51.91
C SER A 17 -8.18 -4.18 -50.57
N SER A 18 -8.63 -3.24 -49.74
CA SER A 18 -8.68 -3.29 -48.27
C SER A 18 -7.67 -4.18 -47.52
N SER A 19 -6.73 -3.56 -46.80
CA SER A 19 -6.08 -4.20 -45.64
C SER A 19 -5.74 -3.15 -44.59
N VAL A 20 -6.65 -3.09 -43.61
CA VAL A 20 -6.47 -2.74 -42.19
C VAL A 20 -5.01 -2.50 -41.78
N ALA A 21 -4.73 -1.28 -41.31
CA ALA A 21 -3.49 -0.96 -40.61
C ALA A 21 -3.40 -1.80 -39.32
N THR A 22 -2.44 -2.70 -39.33
CA THR A 22 -2.10 -3.66 -38.28
C THR A 22 -1.57 -2.93 -37.04
N LYS A 23 -2.34 -2.99 -35.97
CA LYS A 23 -1.88 -2.85 -34.58
C LYS A 23 -0.88 -4.00 -34.32
N PRO A 24 0.30 -3.79 -33.72
CA PRO A 24 1.16 -4.92 -33.39
C PRO A 24 0.52 -5.70 -32.24
N GLU A 25 -0.06 -6.85 -32.58
CA GLU A 25 -0.31 -7.95 -31.66
C GLU A 25 1.05 -8.53 -31.24
N SER A 26 1.43 -8.31 -29.99
CA SER A 26 2.39 -9.18 -29.31
C SER A 26 1.62 -10.09 -28.37
N ASN A 27 1.38 -11.32 -28.84
CA ASN A 27 1.03 -12.45 -28.00
C ASN A 27 2.20 -12.72 -27.04
N ASN A 28 2.07 -12.26 -25.80
CA ASN A 28 2.81 -12.73 -24.65
C ASN A 28 1.81 -12.74 -23.49
N ASP A 29 1.48 -13.93 -22.99
CA ASP A 29 0.64 -14.19 -21.81
C ASP A 29 1.32 -13.75 -20.50
N ILE A 30 1.98 -12.60 -20.52
CA ILE A 30 2.55 -11.94 -19.34
C ILE A 30 1.62 -10.76 -19.05
N PRO A 31 0.91 -10.76 -17.91
CA PRO A 31 0.02 -9.66 -17.56
C PRO A 31 0.83 -8.36 -17.49
N SER A 32 0.47 -7.37 -18.29
CA SER A 32 1.16 -6.09 -18.30
C SER A 32 0.88 -5.32 -17.01
N LEU A 33 1.93 -4.77 -16.41
CA LEU A 33 1.83 -3.88 -15.26
C LEU A 33 1.48 -2.48 -15.78
N SER A 34 0.33 -1.95 -15.39
CA SER A 34 -0.12 -0.62 -15.79
C SER A 34 -0.36 0.26 -14.56
N PHE A 35 -0.04 1.55 -14.70
CA PHE A 35 -0.22 2.56 -13.67
C PHE A 35 -1.26 3.57 -14.15
N SER A 36 -2.33 3.78 -13.37
CA SER A 36 -3.40 4.69 -13.77
C SER A 36 -3.98 5.48 -12.60
N VAL A 37 -4.50 6.67 -12.92
CA VAL A 37 -5.31 7.48 -12.01
C VAL A 37 -6.74 6.96 -12.10
N LEU A 38 -7.33 6.55 -10.98
CA LEU A 38 -8.67 5.96 -10.93
C LEU A 38 -9.76 7.04 -10.98
N THR A 39 -10.51 7.05 -12.07
CA THR A 39 -11.68 7.93 -12.27
C THR A 39 -13.01 7.23 -12.04
N LYS A 40 -13.06 5.90 -12.16
CA LYS A 40 -14.28 5.09 -11.97
C LYS A 40 -14.51 4.73 -10.51
N ASP A 41 -15.75 4.84 -10.02
CA ASP A 41 -16.07 4.59 -8.61
C ASP A 41 -15.90 3.13 -8.18
N THR A 42 -16.16 2.17 -9.06
CA THR A 42 -15.96 0.73 -8.75
C THR A 42 -14.48 0.42 -8.51
N GLU A 43 -13.60 0.94 -9.35
CA GLU A 43 -12.15 0.76 -9.20
C GLU A 43 -11.63 1.46 -7.94
N ARG A 44 -12.19 2.64 -7.60
CA ARG A 44 -11.86 3.35 -6.34
C ARG A 44 -12.23 2.51 -5.13
N GLN A 45 -13.38 1.83 -5.15
CA GLN A 45 -13.80 0.95 -4.08
C GLN A 45 -12.84 -0.23 -3.90
N ASP A 46 -12.41 -0.87 -5.00
CA ASP A 46 -11.46 -1.98 -4.95
C ASP A 46 -10.08 -1.55 -4.47
N ALA A 47 -9.59 -0.40 -4.94
CA ALA A 47 -8.37 0.22 -4.45
C ALA A 47 -8.47 0.51 -2.94
N MET A 48 -9.62 1.00 -2.47
CA MET A 48 -9.80 1.29 -1.06
C MET A 48 -9.94 0.04 -0.19
N ARG A 49 -10.54 -1.02 -0.73
CA ARG A 49 -10.55 -2.34 -0.10
C ARG A 49 -9.13 -2.85 0.15
N LEU A 50 -8.18 -2.60 -0.75
CA LEU A 50 -6.78 -2.94 -0.56
C LEU A 50 -6.12 -2.12 0.57
N VAL A 51 -6.48 -0.84 0.74
CA VAL A 51 -6.03 -0.02 1.87
C VAL A 51 -6.59 -0.58 3.18
N THR A 52 -7.89 -0.84 3.24
CA THR A 52 -8.55 -1.42 4.42
C THR A 52 -7.97 -2.78 4.79
N ASP A 53 -7.67 -3.64 3.82
CA ASP A 53 -6.98 -4.92 4.06
C ASP A 53 -5.59 -4.70 4.65
N SER A 54 -4.86 -3.68 4.20
CA SER A 54 -3.53 -3.37 4.75
C SER A 54 -3.60 -2.93 6.22
N ILE A 55 -4.63 -2.19 6.60
CA ILE A 55 -4.90 -1.81 8.00
C ILE A 55 -5.27 -3.05 8.82
N ALA A 56 -6.10 -3.94 8.27
CA ALA A 56 -6.42 -5.22 8.92
C ALA A 56 -5.15 -6.07 9.14
N GLN A 57 -4.21 -6.09 8.19
CA GLN A 57 -2.90 -6.75 8.35
C GLN A 57 -2.05 -6.11 9.45
N GLN A 58 -2.13 -4.79 9.68
CA GLN A 58 -1.43 -4.13 10.79
C GLN A 58 -1.85 -4.70 12.14
N ARG A 59 -3.14 -5.07 12.32
CA ARG A 59 -3.63 -5.71 13.55
C ARG A 59 -2.89 -7.00 13.85
N GLN A 60 -2.67 -7.85 12.85
CA GLN A 60 -1.97 -9.13 13.04
C GLN A 60 -0.51 -8.90 13.49
N ILE A 61 0.15 -7.90 12.93
CA ILE A 61 1.51 -7.52 13.31
C ILE A 61 1.54 -6.93 14.72
N ALA A 62 0.55 -6.11 15.08
CA ALA A 62 0.40 -5.56 16.42
C ALA A 62 0.25 -6.69 17.46
N SER A 63 -0.66 -7.65 17.23
CA SER A 63 -0.82 -8.80 18.12
C SER A 63 0.48 -9.58 18.30
N PHE A 64 1.19 -9.86 17.20
CA PHE A 64 2.46 -10.58 17.28
C PHE A 64 3.53 -9.80 18.06
N SER A 65 3.59 -8.47 17.86
CA SER A 65 4.54 -7.61 18.58
C SER A 65 4.28 -7.56 20.08
N VAL A 66 3.02 -7.67 20.51
CA VAL A 66 2.66 -7.78 21.94
C VAL A 66 3.04 -9.15 22.49
N ILE A 67 2.69 -10.23 21.76
CA ILE A 67 2.94 -11.61 22.22
C ILE A 67 4.43 -11.87 22.48
N ILE A 68 5.30 -11.37 21.60
CA ILE A 68 6.75 -11.65 21.64
C ILE A 68 7.52 -10.59 22.44
N HIS A 69 6.83 -9.58 22.98
CA HIS A 69 7.52 -8.55 23.75
C HIS A 69 8.19 -9.19 24.99
N PRO A 70 9.50 -8.94 25.23
CA PRO A 70 10.25 -9.64 26.27
C PRO A 70 9.67 -9.42 27.67
N ALA A 71 9.10 -8.24 27.94
CA ALA A 71 8.43 -7.97 29.21
C ALA A 71 7.18 -8.85 29.42
N CYS A 72 6.38 -9.08 28.36
CA CYS A 72 5.18 -9.91 28.42
C CYS A 72 5.55 -11.39 28.59
N LEU A 73 6.58 -11.86 27.87
CA LEU A 73 7.12 -13.22 28.03
C LEU A 73 7.72 -13.44 29.42
N ALA A 74 8.47 -12.47 29.96
CA ALA A 74 9.00 -12.54 31.31
C ALA A 74 7.89 -12.64 32.37
N GLY A 75 6.82 -11.84 32.21
CA GLY A 75 5.63 -11.94 33.06
C GLY A 75 4.94 -13.30 32.97
N LEU A 76 4.80 -13.86 31.77
CA LEU A 76 4.22 -15.18 31.56
C LEU A 76 5.08 -16.27 32.21
N VAL A 77 6.41 -16.25 32.01
CA VAL A 77 7.34 -17.23 32.61
C VAL A 77 7.37 -17.11 34.13
N ALA A 78 7.32 -15.89 34.67
CA ALA A 78 7.23 -15.67 36.12
C ALA A 78 5.92 -16.23 36.70
N GLY A 79 4.78 -16.04 36.02
CA GLY A 79 3.51 -16.68 36.38
C GLY A 79 3.57 -18.20 36.28
N CYS A 80 4.18 -18.69 35.20
CA CYS A 80 4.73 -20.03 34.97
C CYS A 80 5.31 -20.67 36.24
N ALA A 81 6.43 -20.09 36.64
CA ALA A 81 7.24 -20.53 37.76
C ALA A 81 6.50 -20.39 39.10
N SER A 82 5.66 -19.37 39.26
CA SER A 82 4.88 -19.16 40.48
C SER A 82 3.83 -20.26 40.66
N ILE A 83 3.06 -20.58 39.62
CA ILE A 83 2.07 -21.67 39.64
C ILE A 83 2.75 -23.00 39.90
N TYR A 84 3.88 -23.25 39.24
CA TYR A 84 4.66 -24.47 39.44
C TYR A 84 5.16 -24.60 40.88
N ARG A 85 5.75 -23.54 41.46
CA ARG A 85 6.23 -23.56 42.86
C ARG A 85 5.11 -23.76 43.88
N LEU A 86 3.96 -23.12 43.66
CA LEU A 86 2.81 -23.23 44.58
C LEU A 86 2.13 -24.61 44.52
N ASN A 87 2.13 -25.26 43.35
CA ASN A 87 1.55 -26.60 43.18
C ASN A 87 2.62 -27.71 43.15
N ALA A 88 3.89 -27.42 43.46
CA ALA A 88 4.97 -28.42 43.48
C ALA A 88 4.69 -29.57 44.47
N LYS A 89 3.85 -29.33 45.49
CA LYS A 89 3.42 -30.32 46.49
C LYS A 89 2.03 -30.90 46.22
N ARG A 90 1.30 -30.39 45.21
CA ARG A 90 -0.11 -30.67 44.97
C ARG A 90 -0.28 -31.03 43.50
N ASP A 91 -0.35 -32.32 43.21
CA ASP A 91 -0.67 -32.97 41.92
C ASP A 91 -0.30 -32.23 40.63
N PHE A 92 0.63 -32.83 39.86
CA PHE A 92 1.11 -32.31 38.58
C PHE A 92 -0.01 -31.95 37.59
N GLY A 93 -1.13 -32.69 37.60
CA GLY A 93 -2.29 -32.42 36.75
C GLY A 93 -2.90 -31.05 37.00
N THR A 94 -3.08 -30.64 38.26
CA THR A 94 -3.63 -29.33 38.62
C THR A 94 -2.69 -28.20 38.20
N ALA A 95 -1.38 -28.40 38.34
CA ALA A 95 -0.39 -27.43 37.87
C ALA A 95 -0.47 -27.23 36.35
N LEU A 96 -0.59 -28.31 35.57
CA LEU A 96 -0.71 -28.25 34.12
C LEU A 96 -1.96 -27.50 33.66
N THR A 97 -3.12 -27.77 34.27
CA THR A 97 -4.37 -27.07 33.95
C THR A 97 -4.28 -25.57 34.25
N MET A 98 -3.66 -25.19 35.37
CA MET A 98 -3.48 -23.79 35.75
C MET A 98 -2.51 -23.05 34.81
N ILE A 99 -1.43 -23.71 34.36
CA ILE A 99 -0.52 -23.15 33.36
C ILE A 99 -1.24 -22.94 32.03
N CYS A 100 -2.03 -23.92 31.57
CA CYS A 100 -2.84 -23.78 30.37
C CYS A 100 -3.84 -22.62 30.49
N GLY A 101 -4.53 -22.51 31.63
CA GLY A 101 -5.43 -21.40 31.93
C GLY A 101 -4.73 -20.04 31.91
N LEU A 102 -3.52 -19.95 32.46
CA LEU A 102 -2.71 -18.72 32.42
C LEU A 102 -2.33 -18.33 31.00
N ILE A 103 -1.92 -19.30 30.16
CA ILE A 103 -1.60 -19.05 28.74
C ILE A 103 -2.86 -18.56 27.99
N LEU A 104 -4.01 -19.19 28.22
CA LEU A 104 -5.28 -18.77 27.61
C LEU A 104 -5.69 -17.36 28.06
N ALA A 105 -5.59 -17.07 29.35
CA ALA A 105 -5.86 -15.74 29.90
C ALA A 105 -4.91 -14.67 29.32
N TYR A 106 -3.63 -15.01 29.16
CA TYR A 106 -2.65 -14.14 28.50
C TYR A 106 -3.03 -13.83 27.05
N LEU A 107 -3.34 -14.84 26.24
CA LEU A 107 -3.76 -14.64 24.85
C LEU A 107 -5.08 -13.87 24.75
N ALA A 108 -6.01 -14.07 25.68
CA ALA A 108 -7.26 -13.31 25.77
C ALA A 108 -7.00 -11.83 26.11
N ALA A 109 -6.11 -11.54 27.06
CA ALA A 109 -5.72 -10.18 27.40
C ALA A 109 -5.07 -9.46 26.21
N VAL A 110 -4.18 -10.13 25.46
CA VAL A 110 -3.61 -9.57 24.23
C VAL A 110 -4.70 -9.27 23.19
N ARG A 111 -5.69 -10.16 23.03
CA ARG A 111 -6.82 -9.93 22.13
C ARG A 111 -7.64 -8.69 22.53
N LEU A 112 -7.90 -8.51 23.83
CA LEU A 112 -8.62 -7.33 24.33
C LEU A 112 -7.83 -6.04 24.09
N LEU A 113 -6.53 -6.03 24.38
CA LEU A 113 -5.68 -4.86 24.13
C LEU A 113 -5.58 -4.51 22.64
N THR A 114 -5.64 -5.51 21.76
CA THR A 114 -5.60 -5.30 20.30
C THR A 114 -6.97 -4.98 19.68
N ALA A 115 -8.07 -5.09 20.43
CA ALA A 115 -9.42 -4.77 19.96
C ALA A 115 -9.58 -3.28 19.59
N ASN A 116 -8.81 -2.38 20.21
CA ASN A 116 -8.82 -0.96 19.88
C ASN A 116 -8.40 -0.65 18.43
N TYR A 117 -7.60 -1.52 17.78
CA TYR A 117 -7.31 -1.38 16.35
C TYR A 117 -8.53 -1.61 15.45
N ILE A 118 -9.46 -2.47 15.88
CA ILE A 118 -10.67 -2.79 15.11
C ILE A 118 -11.59 -1.57 15.09
N ARG A 119 -11.79 -0.94 16.25
CA ARG A 119 -12.59 0.29 16.36
C ARG A 119 -12.02 1.44 15.53
N LEU A 120 -10.69 1.50 15.42
CA LEU A 120 -10.00 2.50 14.60
C LEU A 120 -10.19 2.22 13.10
N ALA A 121 -10.13 0.96 12.68
CA ALA A 121 -10.46 0.56 11.31
C ALA A 121 -11.94 0.83 10.97
N GLU A 122 -12.85 0.61 11.92
CA GLU A 122 -14.29 0.94 11.76
C GLU A 122 -14.54 2.46 11.67
N SER A 123 -13.72 3.27 12.34
CA SER A 123 -13.82 4.74 12.27
C SER A 123 -13.33 5.33 10.95
N LEU A 124 -12.52 4.58 10.18
CA LEU A 124 -12.08 4.97 8.83
C LEU A 124 -13.20 4.74 7.82
N LYS A 125 -14.27 5.55 7.91
CA LYS A 125 -15.28 5.63 6.86
C LYS A 125 -14.65 6.22 5.61
N TRP A 126 -14.35 5.36 4.64
CA TRP A 126 -13.62 5.72 3.43
C TRP A 126 -14.18 6.93 2.67
N LYS A 127 -15.52 7.10 2.63
CA LYS A 127 -16.17 8.25 1.98
C LYS A 127 -15.87 9.57 2.67
N GLU A 128 -15.99 9.61 3.99
CA GLU A 128 -15.71 10.79 4.80
C GLU A 128 -14.19 11.05 4.86
N TRP A 129 -13.38 10.00 4.78
CA TRP A 129 -11.94 10.13 4.79
C TRP A 129 -11.41 10.72 3.48
N ILE A 130 -11.91 10.28 2.32
CA ILE A 130 -11.51 10.80 0.98
C ILE A 130 -12.09 12.20 0.73
N ALA A 131 -13.29 12.48 1.27
CA ALA A 131 -13.92 13.79 1.14
C ALA A 131 -13.14 14.85 1.92
N ASN A 132 -12.57 15.81 1.20
CA ASN A 132 -11.93 16.98 1.79
C ASN A 132 -13.01 17.93 2.36
N PRO A 133 -12.85 18.49 3.58
CA PRO A 133 -13.65 19.64 4.02
C PRO A 133 -13.52 20.89 3.12
N GLY A 134 -12.53 20.92 2.20
CA GLY A 134 -12.31 21.97 1.20
C GLY A 134 -12.75 21.66 -0.24
N GLY A 135 -13.50 20.57 -0.49
CA GLY A 135 -14.21 20.36 -1.76
C GLY A 135 -13.43 19.83 -2.98
N SER A 136 -12.14 19.49 -2.83
CA SER A 136 -11.36 18.79 -3.88
C SER A 136 -11.15 17.32 -3.52
N ASP A 137 -11.56 16.40 -4.38
CA ASP A 137 -11.39 14.96 -4.19
C ASP A 137 -9.91 14.54 -4.16
N ASP A 138 -9.54 13.63 -3.26
CA ASP A 138 -8.20 13.03 -3.23
C ASP A 138 -7.99 12.14 -4.48
N TYR A 139 -6.79 12.22 -5.08
CA TYR A 139 -6.43 11.40 -6.24
C TYR A 139 -6.05 9.99 -5.81
N ILE A 140 -6.71 8.99 -6.38
CA ILE A 140 -6.38 7.57 -6.15
C ILE A 140 -5.59 7.08 -7.36
N LEU A 141 -4.33 6.72 -7.13
CA LEU A 141 -3.46 6.09 -8.09
C LEU A 141 -3.47 4.59 -7.82
N ALA A 142 -3.57 3.75 -8.85
CA ALA A 142 -3.43 2.32 -8.70
C ALA A 142 -2.44 1.74 -9.70
N ALA A 143 -1.78 0.65 -9.27
CA ALA A 143 -1.06 -0.24 -10.17
C ALA A 143 -1.91 -1.49 -10.38
N ARG A 144 -2.12 -1.85 -11.65
CA ARG A 144 -2.87 -3.03 -12.08
C ARG A 144 -1.93 -4.01 -12.76
N PHE A 145 -2.08 -5.29 -12.45
CA PHE A 145 -1.39 -6.37 -13.13
C PHE A 145 -2.44 -7.29 -13.76
N GLY A 146 -2.57 -7.22 -15.09
CA GLY A 146 -3.71 -7.83 -15.79
C GLY A 146 -5.01 -7.10 -15.45
N ASP A 147 -5.93 -7.77 -14.78
CA ASP A 147 -7.22 -7.20 -14.32
C ASP A 147 -7.24 -6.87 -12.82
N GLU A 148 -6.22 -7.31 -12.07
CA GLU A 148 -6.18 -7.16 -10.62
C GLU A 148 -5.43 -5.88 -10.18
N ILE A 149 -6.02 -5.11 -9.27
CA ILE A 149 -5.34 -4.01 -8.58
C ILE A 149 -4.36 -4.58 -7.54
N ILE A 150 -3.07 -4.31 -7.72
CA ILE A 150 -2.00 -4.85 -6.87
C ILE A 150 -1.40 -3.81 -5.92
N ALA A 151 -1.52 -2.53 -6.23
CA ALA A 151 -1.05 -1.44 -5.40
C ALA A 151 -1.97 -0.23 -5.53
N THR A 152 -2.04 0.57 -4.48
CA THR A 152 -2.83 1.79 -4.44
C THR A 152 -2.11 2.86 -3.64
N LEU A 153 -2.27 4.10 -4.07
CA LEU A 153 -1.75 5.29 -3.40
C LEU A 153 -2.82 6.38 -3.45
N VAL A 154 -3.12 6.97 -2.29
CA VAL A 154 -4.03 8.10 -2.16
C VAL A 154 -3.20 9.36 -1.97
N LEU A 155 -3.32 10.27 -2.94
CA LEU A 155 -2.58 11.52 -3.03
C LEU A 155 -3.56 12.69 -2.89
N ARG A 156 -3.30 13.53 -1.90
CA ARG A 156 -3.96 14.82 -1.74
C ARG A 156 -3.06 15.90 -2.30
N ILE A 157 -3.58 16.70 -3.22
CA ILE A 157 -2.84 17.84 -3.76
C ILE A 157 -3.32 19.08 -3.03
N VAL A 158 -2.42 19.71 -2.27
CA VAL A 158 -2.68 20.98 -1.59
C VAL A 158 -2.13 22.09 -2.47
N ALA A 159 -3.04 22.88 -3.06
CA ALA A 159 -2.66 24.08 -3.79
C ALA A 159 -1.91 25.05 -2.85
N PRO A 160 -0.96 25.84 -3.36
CA PRO A 160 -0.21 26.78 -2.52
C PRO A 160 -1.20 27.74 -1.87
N ALA A 161 -1.24 27.73 -0.54
CA ALA A 161 -2.17 28.53 0.24
C ALA A 161 -1.96 30.02 -0.06
N GLY A 162 -2.91 30.62 -0.78
CA GLY A 162 -3.11 32.06 -0.75
C GLY A 162 -3.51 32.47 0.67
N SER A 163 -2.63 33.25 1.32
CA SER A 163 -2.90 34.12 2.48
C SER A 163 -3.86 33.59 3.58
N ASN A 164 -3.32 33.13 4.71
CA ASN A 164 -3.61 33.75 6.02
C ASN A 164 -2.80 33.18 7.19
N LYS A 165 -2.10 34.11 7.86
CA LYS A 165 -1.56 34.16 9.24
C LYS A 165 -0.80 32.96 9.85
N LYS A 166 0.51 33.21 9.96
CA LYS A 166 1.42 32.96 11.11
C LYS A 166 1.42 31.52 11.65
N THR A 167 2.38 30.71 11.19
CA THR A 167 3.46 30.11 12.03
C THR A 167 4.55 29.57 11.10
N ARG A 168 5.81 29.71 11.52
CA ARG A 168 7.07 29.60 10.77
C ARG A 168 7.35 28.17 10.25
N LEU A 169 7.63 28.04 8.95
CA LEU A 169 8.84 27.47 8.30
C LEU A 169 8.48 26.96 6.88
N SER A 170 9.32 27.32 5.91
CA SER A 170 9.26 27.02 4.46
C SER A 170 8.03 27.51 3.68
N SER A 171 8.16 28.73 3.15
CA SER A 171 7.46 29.16 1.93
C SER A 171 7.83 28.18 0.80
N VAL A 172 6.95 27.22 0.52
CA VAL A 172 7.02 26.42 -0.70
C VAL A 172 6.19 27.17 -1.73
N GLN A 173 6.88 27.92 -2.59
CA GLN A 173 6.31 28.54 -3.77
C GLN A 173 6.10 27.45 -4.83
N GLY A 174 5.08 26.63 -4.60
CA GLY A 174 4.74 25.44 -5.38
C GLY A 174 3.74 24.63 -4.55
N GLY A 175 2.69 24.09 -5.17
CA GLY A 175 1.75 23.25 -4.42
C GLY A 175 2.46 22.02 -3.81
N SER A 176 1.88 21.43 -2.77
CA SER A 176 2.44 20.25 -2.10
C SER A 176 1.53 19.03 -2.25
N GLY A 177 2.12 17.88 -2.56
CA GLY A 177 1.43 16.59 -2.56
C GLY A 177 1.57 15.88 -1.21
N ILE A 178 0.45 15.51 -0.60
CA ILE A 178 0.39 14.77 0.67
C ILE A 178 -0.09 13.35 0.38
N ILE A 179 0.73 12.35 0.68
CA ILE A 179 0.39 10.94 0.52
C ILE A 179 -0.33 10.47 1.79
N ARG A 180 -1.61 10.14 1.66
CA ARG A 180 -2.47 9.73 2.78
C ARG A 180 -2.56 8.23 2.96
N ALA A 181 -2.40 7.46 1.88
CA ALA A 181 -2.29 6.01 1.95
C ALA A 181 -1.35 5.52 0.86
N TRP A 182 -0.57 4.49 1.18
CA TRP A 182 0.26 3.78 0.22
C TRP A 182 0.33 2.32 0.65
N THR A 183 -0.14 1.44 -0.23
CA THR A 183 -0.08 0.00 0.04
C THR A 183 0.12 -0.80 -1.22
N THR A 184 0.71 -1.96 -1.03
CA THR A 184 0.96 -2.98 -2.04
C THR A 184 0.49 -4.31 -1.48
N LYS A 185 -0.18 -5.11 -2.32
CA LYS A 185 -0.63 -6.45 -2.00
C LYS A 185 0.57 -7.31 -1.63
N ARG A 186 0.44 -8.14 -0.58
CA ARG A 186 1.55 -8.88 0.04
C ARG A 186 2.37 -9.72 -0.96
N LYS A 187 1.72 -10.35 -1.94
CA LYS A 187 2.35 -11.17 -3.00
C LYS A 187 3.30 -10.36 -3.91
N TYR A 188 3.08 -9.04 -4.02
CA TYR A 188 3.80 -8.14 -4.92
C TYR A 188 4.75 -7.19 -4.17
N ARG A 189 4.93 -7.39 -2.85
CA ARG A 189 5.91 -6.64 -2.06
C ARG A 189 7.34 -7.07 -2.43
N ASN A 190 8.29 -6.14 -2.27
CA ASN A 190 9.71 -6.30 -2.61
C ASN A 190 10.01 -6.47 -4.12
N LYS A 191 9.05 -6.20 -5.01
CA LYS A 191 9.23 -6.22 -6.47
C LYS A 191 9.39 -4.83 -7.10
N GLY A 192 9.79 -3.81 -6.35
CA GLY A 192 9.94 -2.44 -6.87
C GLY A 192 8.64 -1.64 -7.03
N ILE A 193 7.49 -2.29 -7.27
CA ILE A 193 6.17 -1.66 -7.53
C ILE A 193 5.81 -0.54 -6.55
N GLY A 194 6.11 -0.72 -5.26
CA GLY A 194 5.84 0.31 -4.26
C GLY A 194 6.63 1.60 -4.51
N GLY A 195 7.90 1.49 -4.92
CA GLY A 195 8.73 2.64 -5.28
C GLY A 195 8.23 3.32 -6.55
N ASP A 196 7.77 2.56 -7.53
CA ASP A 196 7.21 3.08 -8.77
C ASP A 196 5.90 3.84 -8.53
N MET A 197 5.06 3.38 -7.59
CA MET A 197 3.88 4.13 -7.14
C MET A 197 4.26 5.50 -6.54
N LEU A 198 5.36 5.57 -5.78
CA LEU A 198 5.83 6.84 -5.22
C LEU A 198 6.35 7.78 -6.32
N ARG A 199 7.05 7.24 -7.33
CA ARG A 199 7.47 8.01 -8.51
C ARG A 199 6.27 8.56 -9.28
N LEU A 200 5.27 7.72 -9.55
CA LEU A 200 4.02 8.13 -10.20
C LEU A 200 3.32 9.25 -9.41
N ALA A 201 3.29 9.16 -8.08
CA ALA A 201 2.73 10.21 -7.23
C ALA A 201 3.48 11.54 -7.35
N ILE A 202 4.82 11.49 -7.41
CA ILE A 202 5.66 12.69 -7.62
C ILE A 202 5.40 13.30 -8.99
N LEU A 203 5.40 12.50 -10.06
CA LEU A 203 5.12 12.97 -11.42
C LEU A 203 3.71 13.58 -11.52
N THR A 204 2.72 12.93 -10.91
CA THR A 204 1.33 13.44 -10.87
C THR A 204 1.25 14.77 -10.12
N THR A 205 2.00 14.90 -9.02
CA THR A 205 2.05 16.15 -8.24
C THR A 205 2.72 17.26 -9.04
N ARG A 206 3.87 17.00 -9.69
CA ARG A 206 4.59 18.01 -10.49
C ARG A 206 3.80 18.46 -11.70
N SER A 207 3.11 17.53 -12.37
CA SER A 207 2.22 17.83 -13.50
C SER A 207 1.08 18.79 -13.11
N LYS A 208 0.65 18.76 -11.84
CA LYS A 208 -0.48 19.58 -11.35
C LYS A 208 -0.06 20.84 -10.59
N CYS A 209 1.06 20.82 -9.87
CA CYS A 209 1.42 21.84 -8.88
C CYS A 209 2.75 22.57 -9.13
N SER A 210 3.31 22.47 -10.34
CA SER A 210 4.63 22.94 -10.77
C SER A 210 5.78 21.98 -10.45
N ASP A 211 6.86 22.09 -11.23
CA ASP A 211 7.98 21.14 -11.22
C ASP A 211 8.72 21.06 -9.86
N SER A 212 8.63 22.12 -9.05
CA SER A 212 9.22 22.20 -7.70
C SER A 212 8.31 21.71 -6.57
N ALA A 213 7.14 21.13 -6.90
CA ALA A 213 6.19 20.66 -5.90
C ALA A 213 6.79 19.58 -4.98
N GLN A 214 6.67 19.80 -3.66
CA GLN A 214 7.15 18.85 -2.66
C GLN A 214 6.11 17.76 -2.40
N VAL A 215 6.57 16.52 -2.20
CA VAL A 215 5.72 15.39 -1.83
C VAL A 215 6.13 14.85 -0.45
N ALA A 216 5.18 14.76 0.47
CA ALA A 216 5.39 14.27 1.83
C ALA A 216 4.31 13.25 2.22
N PHE A 217 4.59 12.43 3.23
CA PHE A 217 3.55 11.59 3.86
C PHE A 217 2.71 12.43 4.82
N ASP A 218 1.40 12.16 4.85
CA ASP A 218 0.49 12.76 5.84
C ASP A 218 0.90 12.31 7.26
N PRO A 219 1.02 13.22 8.25
CA PRO A 219 1.16 12.81 9.65
C PRO A 219 0.03 11.88 10.10
N ASP A 220 -1.19 12.09 9.60
CA ASP A 220 -2.39 11.30 9.91
C ASP A 220 -2.75 10.34 8.76
N HIS A 221 -1.74 9.74 8.11
CA HIS A 221 -1.94 8.76 7.05
C HIS A 221 -2.68 7.50 7.55
N ALA A 222 -3.29 6.73 6.65
CA ALA A 222 -4.15 5.58 6.99
C ALA A 222 -3.48 4.54 7.91
N ASN A 223 -2.16 4.42 7.84
CA ASN A 223 -1.34 3.47 8.61
C ASN A 223 -0.63 4.11 9.83
N SER A 224 -0.85 5.40 10.09
CA SER A 224 -0.19 6.18 11.15
C SER A 224 -0.69 5.85 12.56
N ALA A 225 -1.92 5.33 12.63
CA ALA A 225 -2.66 5.28 13.86
C ALA A 225 -2.11 4.17 14.79
N ARG A 226 -1.58 4.59 15.94
CA ARG A 226 -0.88 3.72 16.90
C ARG A 226 -1.58 3.75 18.27
N PRO A 227 -2.66 2.98 18.45
CA PRO A 227 -3.38 2.92 19.73
C PRO A 227 -2.61 2.17 20.83
N LEU A 228 -1.53 1.44 20.50
CA LEU A 228 -0.70 0.75 21.48
C LEU A 228 0.39 1.65 22.08
N HIS A 229 0.78 1.31 23.31
CA HIS A 229 1.90 1.92 24.01
C HIS A 229 3.20 1.82 23.20
N GLU A 230 4.08 2.82 23.32
CA GLU A 230 5.28 3.00 22.48
C GLU A 230 6.22 1.79 22.44
N MET A 231 6.24 1.00 23.51
CA MET A 231 7.05 -0.22 23.62
C MET A 231 6.73 -1.24 22.51
N PHE A 232 5.48 -1.30 22.04
CA PHE A 232 5.03 -2.21 20.98
C PHE A 232 5.10 -1.58 19.58
N ASN A 233 5.50 -0.31 19.47
CA ASN A 233 5.47 0.45 18.21
C ASN A 233 6.73 0.27 17.35
N ARG A 234 7.77 -0.42 17.87
CA ARG A 234 9.04 -0.66 17.15
C ARG A 234 8.89 -1.18 15.71
N PRO A 235 8.07 -2.22 15.41
CA PRO A 235 7.90 -2.69 14.03
C PRO A 235 7.19 -1.68 13.12
N PHE A 236 6.34 -0.81 13.67
CA PHE A 236 5.68 0.26 12.91
C PHE A 236 6.67 1.39 12.59
N ILE A 237 7.45 1.84 13.58
CA ILE A 237 8.49 2.86 13.40
C ILE A 237 9.51 2.43 12.32
N LYS A 238 9.92 1.14 12.33
CA LYS A 238 10.82 0.59 11.30
C LYS A 238 10.19 0.65 9.90
N ARG A 239 8.89 0.37 9.77
CA ARG A 239 8.18 0.46 8.47
C ARG A 239 8.06 1.90 8.00
N ASP A 240 7.72 2.82 8.88
CA ASP A 240 7.59 4.24 8.53
C ASP A 240 8.95 4.82 8.13
N THR A 241 10.00 4.48 8.87
CA THR A 241 11.38 4.86 8.48
C THR A 241 11.74 4.30 7.10
N LYS A 242 11.36 3.05 6.80
CA LYS A 242 11.57 2.44 5.47
C LYS A 242 10.76 3.17 4.40
N ALA A 243 9.52 3.56 4.70
CA ALA A 243 8.66 4.30 3.80
C ALA A 243 9.22 5.70 3.50
N THR A 244 9.65 6.44 4.52
CA THR A 244 10.30 7.75 4.35
C THR A 244 11.59 7.63 3.55
N LYS A 245 12.40 6.60 3.79
CA LYS A 245 13.61 6.32 2.98
C LYS A 245 13.26 6.03 1.52
N ALA A 246 12.20 5.25 1.26
CA ALA A 246 11.74 4.96 -0.09
C ALA A 246 11.24 6.21 -0.82
N LEU A 247 10.51 7.10 -0.13
CA LEU A 247 10.08 8.38 -0.71
C LEU A 247 11.27 9.30 -1.02
N LYS A 248 12.23 9.42 -0.10
CA LYS A 248 13.48 10.18 -0.36
C LYS A 248 14.24 9.64 -1.56
N HIS A 249 14.33 8.32 -1.68
CA HIS A 249 14.95 7.67 -2.84
C HIS A 249 14.18 7.97 -4.14
N ALA A 250 12.85 7.90 -4.12
CA ALA A 250 12.02 8.22 -5.28
C ALA A 250 12.16 9.69 -5.71
N LEU A 251 12.16 10.63 -4.75
CA LEU A 251 12.41 12.06 -5.02
C LEU A 251 13.79 12.25 -5.67
N SER A 252 14.85 11.68 -5.09
CA SER A 252 16.20 11.79 -5.64
C SER A 252 16.33 11.18 -7.04
N ALA A 253 15.58 10.12 -7.34
CA ALA A 253 15.57 9.52 -8.68
C ALA A 253 14.85 10.41 -9.70
N CYS A 254 13.71 10.99 -9.32
CA CYS A 254 12.99 11.95 -10.17
C CYS A 254 13.80 13.23 -10.43
N ASP A 255 14.56 13.71 -9.44
CA ASP A 255 15.43 14.90 -9.60
C ASP A 255 16.60 14.63 -10.55
N ARG A 256 17.04 13.37 -10.67
CA ARG A 256 18.07 12.95 -11.63
C ARG A 256 17.54 12.73 -13.05
N GLY A 257 16.22 12.76 -13.25
CA GLY A 257 15.59 12.48 -14.54
C GLY A 257 15.37 10.99 -14.83
N ASP A 258 15.51 10.11 -13.84
CA ASP A 258 15.24 8.66 -13.97
C ASP A 258 13.72 8.41 -13.93
N SER A 259 12.98 8.85 -14.95
CA SER A 259 11.52 8.66 -15.05
C SER A 259 11.12 7.34 -15.71
N SER A 260 12.07 6.45 -16.05
CA SER A 260 11.77 5.16 -16.64
C SER A 260 11.30 4.16 -15.57
N PHE A 261 10.08 3.66 -15.76
CA PHE A 261 9.60 2.45 -15.09
C PHE A 261 10.40 1.29 -15.67
N GLN A 262 11.32 0.72 -14.91
CA GLN A 262 12.05 -0.47 -15.33
C GLN A 262 11.08 -1.66 -15.31
N GLU A 263 10.82 -2.22 -16.50
CA GLU A 263 10.08 -3.48 -16.71
C GLU A 263 10.81 -4.69 -16.10
#